data_AF-A0A1Q8J1J0-F1
#
_entry.id   AF-A0A1Q8J1J0-F1
#
_cell.length_a   1.000
_cell.length_b   1.000
_cell.length_c   1.000
_cell.angle_alpha   90.00
_cell.angle_beta   90.00
_cell.angle_gamma   90.00
#
_symmetry.space_group_name_H-M   'P 1'
#
loop_
_entity.id
_entity.type
_entity.pdbx_description
1 polymer ?
#
loop_
_entity_poly.entity_id
_entity_poly.type
_entity_poly.pdbx_seq_one_letter_code
_entity_poly.pdbx_strand_id
1 'polypeptide(L)'
;MRNRRAKSPDALARLFLDVTGEMPDDTSLLRMRRMSGALNLRDNDALWSMIAVLEYYARLYEAMPDRIRRAGDGGFDAVRREAGEVTDALMRQHRDALARCKATIQLAESMIREHEARYQAALAELNTASMTSLAERMANQVARVAGNRLVGAAAVAAREQRERLNEVARLFERTMESAARQAQENIDASGQRLTRRLGYLLSVVIGLFAVMVAVAFWVGEHAR
;
A
#
# COMPACT_ATOMS: atom_id res chain seq x y z
N MET A 1 -20.25 -48.24 -117.84
CA MET A 1 -18.94 -47.57 -117.63
C MET A 1 -19.16 -46.11 -117.25
N ARG A 2 -18.92 -45.72 -115.99
CA ARG A 2 -18.33 -44.41 -115.67
C ARG A 2 -17.78 -44.45 -114.24
N ASN A 3 -16.54 -44.03 -114.14
CA ASN A 3 -15.58 -44.35 -113.09
C ASN A 3 -15.98 -44.00 -111.66
N ARG A 4 -15.58 -44.92 -110.76
CA ARG A 4 -15.12 -44.68 -109.39
C ARG A 4 -14.53 -43.27 -109.22
N ARG A 5 -15.29 -42.32 -108.67
CA ARG A 5 -14.71 -41.31 -107.75
C ARG A 5 -14.59 -42.00 -106.40
N ALA A 6 -13.58 -42.88 -106.29
CA ALA A 6 -13.08 -43.24 -104.98
C ALA A 6 -12.63 -41.93 -104.35
N LYS A 7 -13.35 -41.50 -103.28
CA LYS A 7 -12.86 -40.51 -102.31
C LYS A 7 -11.39 -40.79 -102.10
N SER A 8 -10.50 -39.91 -102.56
CA SER A 8 -9.14 -39.90 -102.05
C SER A 8 -9.29 -39.68 -100.54
N PRO A 9 -8.78 -40.59 -99.69
CA PRO A 9 -8.70 -40.31 -98.25
C PRO A 9 -7.91 -39.00 -98.09
N ASP A 10 -8.55 -37.98 -97.53
CA ASP A 10 -8.16 -36.56 -97.55
C ASP A 10 -6.64 -36.37 -97.63
N ALA A 11 -6.14 -36.05 -98.82
CA ALA A 11 -4.72 -35.73 -99.02
C ALA A 11 -4.28 -34.58 -98.10
N LEU A 12 -5.21 -33.69 -97.78
CA LEU A 12 -5.05 -32.60 -96.80
C LEU A 12 -4.95 -33.10 -95.37
N ALA A 13 -5.73 -34.10 -94.99
CA ALA A 13 -5.65 -34.68 -93.66
C ALA A 13 -4.32 -35.40 -93.46
N ARG A 14 -3.83 -36.09 -94.49
CA ARG A 14 -2.51 -36.73 -94.49
C ARG A 14 -1.38 -35.71 -94.43
N LEU A 15 -1.42 -34.68 -95.27
CA LEU A 15 -0.42 -33.63 -95.27
C LEU A 15 -0.40 -32.85 -93.94
N PHE A 16 -1.58 -32.59 -93.36
CA PHE A 16 -1.67 -31.97 -92.04
C PHE A 16 -1.06 -32.86 -90.96
N LEU A 17 -1.36 -34.16 -90.98
CA LEU A 17 -0.77 -35.14 -90.06
C LEU A 17 0.76 -35.23 -90.23
N ASP A 18 1.26 -35.26 -91.46
CA ASP A 18 2.69 -35.35 -91.76
C ASP A 18 3.47 -34.11 -91.31
N VAL A 19 2.85 -32.93 -91.40
CA VAL A 19 3.50 -31.64 -91.06
C VAL A 19 3.37 -31.30 -89.58
N THR A 20 2.25 -31.65 -88.94
CA THR A 20 1.90 -31.20 -87.58
C THR A 20 1.95 -32.32 -86.54
N GLY A 21 1.97 -33.59 -86.97
CA GLY A 21 1.93 -34.76 -86.10
C GLY A 21 0.55 -35.04 -85.47
N GLU A 22 -0.46 -34.21 -85.74
CA GLU A 22 -1.80 -34.32 -85.15
C GLU A 22 -2.87 -34.48 -86.25
N MET A 23 -3.97 -35.18 -85.95
CA MET A 23 -5.10 -35.25 -86.89
C MET A 23 -5.82 -33.88 -86.93
N PRO A 24 -6.19 -33.36 -88.12
CA PRO A 24 -7.03 -32.17 -88.19
C PRO A 24 -8.47 -32.50 -87.78
N ASP A 25 -9.15 -31.54 -87.15
CA ASP A 25 -10.59 -31.63 -86.88
C ASP A 25 -11.40 -31.33 -88.16
N ASP A 26 -12.66 -31.76 -88.21
CA ASP A 26 -13.55 -31.53 -89.35
C ASP A 26 -13.70 -30.03 -89.66
N THR A 27 -13.72 -29.18 -88.61
CA THR A 27 -13.76 -27.72 -88.75
C THR A 27 -12.48 -27.19 -89.42
N SER A 28 -11.32 -27.72 -89.05
CA SER A 28 -10.02 -27.35 -89.62
C SER A 28 -9.93 -27.77 -91.08
N LEU A 29 -10.38 -28.98 -91.43
CA LEU A 29 -10.42 -29.44 -92.82
C LEU A 29 -11.34 -28.57 -93.68
N LEU A 30 -12.49 -28.15 -93.14
CA LEU A 30 -13.39 -27.22 -93.82
C LEU A 30 -12.77 -25.83 -94.01
N ARG A 31 -12.07 -25.29 -93.00
CA ARG A 31 -11.36 -24.00 -93.11
C ARG A 31 -10.26 -24.07 -94.16
N MET A 32 -9.41 -25.10 -94.11
CA MET A 32 -8.34 -25.32 -95.09
C MET A 32 -8.88 -25.48 -96.52
N ARG A 33 -10.00 -26.21 -96.70
CA ARG A 33 -10.64 -26.38 -98.02
C ARG A 33 -11.25 -25.07 -98.55
N ARG A 34 -11.81 -24.22 -97.67
CA ARG A 34 -12.29 -22.88 -98.05
C ARG A 34 -11.14 -21.94 -98.42
N MET A 35 -10.07 -21.92 -97.63
CA MET A 35 -8.87 -21.11 -97.91
C MET A 35 -8.21 -21.52 -99.22
N SER A 36 -8.12 -22.82 -99.47
CA SER A 36 -7.62 -23.34 -100.75
C SER A 36 -8.51 -23.00 -101.94
N GLY A 37 -9.83 -23.11 -101.79
CA GLY A 37 -10.79 -22.71 -102.82
C GLY A 37 -10.70 -21.21 -103.15
N ALA A 38 -10.49 -20.36 -102.14
CA ALA A 38 -10.30 -18.92 -102.33
C ALA A 38 -8.96 -18.58 -103.02
N LEU A 39 -7.93 -19.40 -102.81
CA LEU A 39 -6.59 -19.22 -103.37
C LEU A 39 -6.36 -20.00 -104.68
N ASN A 40 -7.36 -20.74 -105.16
CA ASN A 40 -7.31 -21.59 -106.36
C ASN A 40 -6.08 -22.53 -106.41
N LEU A 41 -5.78 -23.19 -105.30
CA LEU A 41 -4.59 -24.03 -105.16
C LEU A 41 -4.81 -25.40 -105.79
N ARG A 42 -3.77 -25.91 -106.46
CA ARG A 42 -3.75 -27.28 -107.01
C ARG A 42 -3.35 -28.27 -105.93
N ASP A 43 -3.71 -29.55 -106.10
CA ASP A 43 -3.53 -30.61 -105.10
C ASP A 43 -2.08 -30.87 -104.64
N ASN A 44 -1.06 -30.39 -105.39
CA ASN A 44 0.36 -30.60 -105.12
C ASN A 44 1.14 -29.28 -104.87
N ASP A 45 0.46 -28.21 -104.47
CA ASP A 45 1.11 -26.93 -104.18
C ASP A 45 1.85 -26.96 -102.83
N ALA A 46 3.08 -26.43 -102.79
CA ALA A 46 3.85 -26.27 -101.56
C ALA A 46 3.13 -25.36 -100.54
N LEU A 47 2.21 -24.51 -101.01
CA LEU A 47 1.40 -23.66 -100.14
C LEU A 47 0.47 -24.46 -99.21
N TRP A 48 0.15 -25.72 -99.53
CA TRP A 48 -0.62 -26.59 -98.63
C TRP A 48 0.06 -26.84 -97.30
N SER A 49 1.38 -27.03 -97.29
CA SER A 49 2.16 -27.21 -96.07
C SER A 49 2.12 -25.96 -95.19
N MET A 50 2.18 -24.77 -95.81
CA MET A 50 2.04 -23.51 -95.07
C MET A 50 0.64 -23.33 -94.48
N ILE A 51 -0.42 -23.67 -95.24
CA ILE A 51 -1.80 -23.61 -94.75
C ILE A 51 -2.01 -24.59 -93.60
N ALA A 52 -1.43 -25.79 -93.66
CA ALA A 52 -1.49 -26.75 -92.56
C ALA A 52 -0.81 -26.24 -91.29
N VAL A 53 0.38 -25.63 -91.40
CA VAL A 53 1.09 -25.02 -90.26
C VAL A 53 0.30 -23.86 -89.66
N LEU A 54 -0.28 -22.99 -90.50
CA LEU A 54 -1.05 -21.84 -90.03
C LEU A 54 -2.35 -22.28 -89.32
N GLU A 55 -3.04 -23.29 -89.83
CA GLU A 55 -4.22 -23.86 -89.16
C GLU A 55 -3.83 -24.54 -87.83
N TYR A 56 -2.66 -25.19 -87.77
CA TYR A 56 -2.12 -25.73 -86.52
C TYR A 56 -1.88 -24.63 -85.48
N TYR A 57 -1.20 -23.53 -85.84
CA TYR A 57 -1.00 -22.42 -84.94
C TYR A 57 -2.30 -21.72 -84.55
N ALA A 58 -3.24 -21.56 -85.49
CA ALA A 58 -4.56 -21.01 -85.20
C ALA A 58 -5.29 -21.84 -84.13
N ARG A 59 -5.31 -23.18 -84.29
CA ARG A 59 -5.88 -24.10 -83.30
C ARG A 59 -5.17 -24.02 -81.94
N LEU A 60 -3.84 -23.94 -81.96
CA LEU A 60 -3.04 -23.83 -80.75
C LEU A 60 -3.39 -22.55 -79.96
N TYR A 61 -3.53 -21.42 -80.65
CA TYR A 61 -3.90 -20.14 -80.02
C TYR A 61 -5.37 -20.06 -79.64
N GLU A 62 -6.29 -20.66 -80.40
CA GLU A 62 -7.71 -20.77 -80.04
C GLU A 62 -7.90 -21.58 -78.74
N ALA A 63 -7.14 -22.67 -78.57
CA ALA A 63 -7.22 -23.51 -77.37
C ALA A 63 -6.46 -22.95 -76.16
N MET A 64 -5.55 -21.99 -76.35
CA MET A 64 -4.65 -21.51 -75.31
C MET A 64 -5.39 -20.81 -74.14
N PRO A 65 -6.36 -19.90 -74.35
CA PRO A 65 -7.10 -19.27 -73.25
C PRO A 65 -7.83 -20.26 -72.35
N ASP A 66 -8.42 -21.32 -72.94
CA ASP A 66 -9.08 -22.37 -72.16
C ASP A 66 -8.09 -23.21 -71.35
N ARG A 67 -6.89 -23.46 -71.89
CA ARG A 67 -5.82 -24.15 -71.17
C ARG A 67 -5.28 -23.30 -70.03
N ILE A 68 -5.16 -21.98 -70.21
CA ILE A 68 -4.76 -21.03 -69.17
C ILE A 68 -5.82 -20.98 -68.07
N ARG A 69 -7.11 -20.87 -68.42
CA ARG A 69 -8.21 -20.92 -67.44
C ARG A 69 -8.19 -22.22 -66.65
N ARG A 70 -8.13 -23.38 -67.32
CA ARG A 70 -8.05 -24.69 -66.64
C ARG A 70 -6.84 -24.85 -65.72
N ALA A 71 -5.69 -24.30 -66.11
CA ALA A 71 -4.50 -24.28 -65.25
C ALA A 71 -4.65 -23.33 -64.05
N GLY A 72 -5.43 -22.26 -64.19
CA GLY A 72 -5.70 -21.27 -63.14
C GLY A 72 -6.82 -21.66 -62.17
N ASP A 73 -7.89 -22.31 -62.66
CA ASP A 73 -9.12 -22.57 -61.91
C ASP A 73 -8.86 -23.38 -60.61
N GLY A 74 -7.88 -24.28 -60.59
CA GLY A 74 -7.51 -25.01 -59.38
C GLY A 74 -6.55 -24.27 -58.44
N GLY A 75 -5.69 -23.41 -58.98
CA GLY A 75 -4.64 -22.73 -58.22
C GLY A 75 -5.17 -21.53 -57.43
N PHE A 76 -6.01 -20.70 -58.06
CA PHE A 76 -6.52 -19.48 -57.42
C PHE A 76 -7.48 -19.77 -56.27
N ASP A 77 -8.34 -20.78 -56.41
CA ASP A 77 -9.26 -21.16 -55.34
C ASP A 77 -8.49 -21.75 -54.14
N ALA A 78 -7.46 -22.55 -54.39
CA ALA A 78 -6.59 -23.08 -53.33
C ALA A 78 -5.89 -21.93 -52.57
N VAL A 79 -5.27 -21.00 -53.29
CA VAL A 79 -4.61 -19.81 -52.70
C VAL A 79 -5.61 -18.94 -51.95
N ARG A 80 -6.82 -18.75 -52.48
CA ARG A 80 -7.85 -17.94 -51.82
C ARG A 80 -8.33 -18.57 -50.52
N ARG A 81 -8.51 -19.90 -50.48
CA ARG A 81 -8.86 -20.60 -49.24
C ARG A 81 -7.74 -20.52 -48.22
N GLU A 82 -6.49 -20.78 -48.63
CA GLU A 82 -5.32 -20.71 -47.75
C GLU A 82 -5.15 -19.30 -47.17
N ALA A 83 -5.24 -18.26 -48.01
CA ALA A 83 -5.19 -16.87 -47.57
C ALA A 83 -6.33 -16.54 -46.58
N GLY A 84 -7.53 -17.07 -46.79
CA GLY A 84 -8.65 -16.95 -45.86
C GLY A 84 -8.36 -17.62 -44.52
N GLU A 85 -7.91 -18.88 -44.54
CA GLU A 85 -7.58 -19.66 -43.34
C GLU A 85 -6.46 -19.00 -42.51
N VAL A 86 -5.41 -18.48 -43.16
CA VAL A 86 -4.32 -17.74 -42.52
C VAL A 86 -4.83 -16.44 -41.90
N THR A 87 -5.66 -15.69 -42.63
CA THR A 87 -6.23 -14.43 -42.12
C THR A 87 -7.13 -14.68 -40.91
N ASP A 88 -7.96 -15.73 -40.96
CA ASP A 88 -8.84 -16.09 -39.84
C ASP A 88 -8.07 -16.60 -38.63
N ALA A 89 -6.98 -17.34 -38.83
CA ALA A 89 -6.07 -17.74 -37.77
C ALA A 89 -5.40 -16.51 -37.12
N LEU A 90 -4.91 -15.57 -37.93
CA LEU A 90 -4.30 -14.34 -37.46
C LEU A 90 -5.30 -13.47 -36.68
N MET A 91 -6.53 -13.33 -37.17
CA MET A 91 -7.59 -12.59 -36.48
C MET A 91 -7.97 -13.24 -35.15
N ARG A 92 -8.02 -14.56 -35.07
CA ARG A 92 -8.20 -15.28 -33.80
C ARG A 92 -7.05 -15.00 -32.83
N GLN A 93 -5.80 -15.08 -33.30
CA GLN A 93 -4.64 -14.78 -32.48
C GLN A 93 -4.64 -13.34 -31.95
N HIS A 94 -5.01 -12.36 -32.78
CA HIS A 94 -5.15 -10.97 -32.34
C HIS A 94 -6.25 -10.79 -31.30
N ARG A 95 -7.42 -11.42 -31.49
CA ARG A 95 -8.50 -11.38 -30.48
C ARG A 95 -8.08 -12.01 -29.15
N ASP A 96 -7.38 -13.14 -29.19
CA ASP A 96 -6.85 -13.79 -27.98
C ASP A 96 -5.78 -12.96 -27.28
N ALA A 97 -4.91 -12.28 -28.04
CA ALA A 97 -3.92 -11.36 -27.49
C ALA A 97 -4.59 -10.16 -26.82
N LEU A 98 -5.62 -9.58 -27.45
CA LEU A 98 -6.42 -8.49 -26.87
C LEU A 98 -7.17 -8.94 -25.60
N ALA A 99 -7.73 -10.15 -25.60
CA ALA A 99 -8.41 -10.70 -24.43
C ALA A 99 -7.44 -10.89 -23.25
N ARG A 100 -6.23 -11.40 -23.52
CA ARG A 100 -5.16 -11.52 -22.51
C ARG A 100 -4.72 -10.16 -21.98
N CYS A 101 -4.50 -9.19 -22.86
CA CYS A 101 -4.14 -7.82 -22.47
C CYS A 101 -5.22 -7.20 -21.57
N LYS A 102 -6.50 -7.33 -21.94
CA LYS A 102 -7.62 -6.88 -21.12
C LYS A 102 -7.64 -7.54 -19.74
N ALA A 103 -7.45 -8.86 -19.67
CA ALA A 103 -7.39 -9.58 -18.40
C ALA A 103 -6.23 -9.09 -17.51
N THR A 104 -5.05 -8.83 -18.09
CA THR A 104 -3.92 -8.29 -17.34
C THR A 104 -4.16 -6.88 -16.82
N ILE A 105 -4.83 -6.02 -17.60
CA ILE A 105 -5.20 -4.67 -17.16
C ILE A 105 -6.19 -4.74 -15.99
N GLN A 106 -7.21 -5.60 -16.10
CA GLN A 106 -8.19 -5.80 -15.03
C GLN A 106 -7.55 -6.32 -13.74
N LEU A 107 -6.58 -7.24 -13.85
CA LEU A 107 -5.80 -7.71 -12.72
C LEU A 107 -5.01 -6.56 -12.08
N ALA A 108 -4.28 -5.77 -12.88
CA ALA A 108 -3.53 -4.63 -12.40
C ALA A 108 -4.42 -3.60 -11.69
N GLU A 109 -5.59 -3.28 -12.26
CA GLU A 109 -6.58 -2.40 -11.62
C GLU A 109 -7.04 -2.93 -10.25
N SER A 110 -7.31 -4.23 -10.14
CA SER A 110 -7.71 -4.84 -8.87
C SER A 110 -6.62 -4.74 -7.81
N MET A 111 -5.36 -4.99 -8.20
CA MET A 111 -4.21 -4.87 -7.31
C MET A 111 -3.98 -3.42 -6.89
N ILE A 112 -4.14 -2.45 -7.79
CA ILE A 112 -4.00 -1.02 -7.46
C ILE A 112 -5.05 -0.62 -6.43
N ARG A 113 -6.32 -0.98 -6.63
CA ARG A 113 -7.39 -0.68 -5.67
C ARG A 113 -7.13 -1.31 -4.30
N GLU A 114 -6.66 -2.55 -4.28
CA GLU A 114 -6.29 -3.23 -3.03
C GLU A 114 -5.11 -2.54 -2.34
N HIS A 115 -4.07 -2.19 -3.09
CA HIS A 115 -2.91 -1.47 -2.56
C HIS A 115 -3.27 -0.09 -2.04
N GLU A 116 -4.14 0.65 -2.73
CA GLU A 116 -4.65 1.95 -2.28
C GLU A 116 -5.40 1.82 -0.96
N ALA A 117 -6.31 0.85 -0.85
CA ALA A 117 -7.06 0.61 0.38
C ALA A 117 -6.14 0.23 1.55
N ARG A 118 -5.16 -0.65 1.32
CA ARG A 118 -4.16 -1.02 2.34
C ARG A 118 -3.30 0.17 2.74
N TYR A 119 -2.89 1.00 1.79
CA TYR A 119 -2.09 2.19 2.06
C TYR A 119 -2.85 3.22 2.90
N GLN A 120 -4.12 3.47 2.57
CA GLN A 120 -4.98 4.34 3.36
C GLN A 120 -5.18 3.81 4.79
N ALA A 121 -5.39 2.50 4.95
CA ALA A 121 -5.50 1.87 6.26
C ALA A 121 -4.20 2.00 7.08
N ALA A 122 -3.05 1.73 6.47
CA ALA A 122 -1.75 1.87 7.11
C ALA A 122 -1.44 3.32 7.53
N LEU A 123 -1.82 4.31 6.69
CA LEU A 123 -1.69 5.73 7.04
C LEU A 123 -2.59 6.10 8.22
N ALA A 124 -3.83 5.62 8.25
CA ALA A 124 -4.73 5.87 9.36
C ALA A 124 -4.19 5.26 10.66
N GLU A 125 -3.71 4.02 10.62
CA GLU A 125 -3.11 3.33 11.76
C GLU A 125 -1.88 4.08 12.29
N LEU A 126 -0.95 4.46 11.40
CA LEU A 126 0.24 5.21 11.76
C LEU A 126 -0.11 6.56 12.40
N ASN A 127 -1.09 7.26 11.83
CA ASN A 127 -1.55 8.53 12.38
C ASN A 127 -2.12 8.34 13.79
N THR A 128 -3.00 7.37 14.00
CA THR A 128 -3.56 7.05 15.33
C THR A 128 -2.47 6.65 16.33
N ALA A 129 -1.52 5.80 15.93
CA ALA A 129 -0.38 5.40 16.77
C ALA A 129 0.50 6.62 17.15
N SER A 130 0.74 7.53 16.20
CA SER A 130 1.53 8.74 16.46
C SER A 130 0.81 9.67 17.44
N MET A 131 -0.49 9.89 17.25
CA MET A 131 -1.33 10.75 18.08
C MET A 131 -1.46 10.20 19.50
N THR A 132 -1.64 8.90 19.65
CA THR A 132 -1.68 8.23 20.97
C THR A 132 -0.34 8.37 21.69
N SER A 133 0.79 8.13 21.01
CA SER A 133 2.11 8.32 21.61
C SER A 133 2.40 9.77 22.03
N LEU A 134 1.87 10.74 21.28
CA LEU A 134 2.01 12.16 21.58
C LEU A 134 1.12 12.55 22.76
N ALA A 135 -0.13 12.06 22.80
CA ALA A 135 -1.04 12.25 23.91
C ALA A 135 -0.48 11.67 25.21
N GLU A 136 0.11 10.47 25.17
CA GLU A 136 0.74 9.85 26.34
C GLU A 136 1.96 10.65 26.84
N ARG A 137 2.82 11.13 25.92
CA ARG A 137 3.95 12.00 26.27
C ARG A 137 3.48 13.31 26.90
N MET A 138 2.43 13.93 26.35
CA MET A 138 1.86 15.16 26.91
C MET A 138 1.23 14.91 28.27
N ALA A 139 0.49 13.81 28.45
CA ALA A 139 -0.09 13.43 29.73
C ALA A 139 1.00 13.20 30.80
N ASN A 140 2.07 12.49 30.47
CA ASN A 140 3.20 12.27 31.36
C ASN A 140 3.90 13.60 31.73
N GLN A 141 4.05 14.51 30.78
CA GLN A 141 4.64 15.83 31.04
C GLN A 141 3.74 16.67 31.97
N VAL A 142 2.44 16.71 31.73
CA VAL A 142 1.47 17.41 32.58
C VAL A 142 1.45 16.81 33.99
N ALA A 143 1.41 15.48 34.11
CA ALA A 143 1.45 14.79 35.39
C ALA A 143 2.74 15.11 36.16
N ARG A 144 3.89 15.16 35.48
CA ARG A 144 5.17 15.52 36.11
C ARG A 144 5.21 16.98 36.57
N VAL A 145 4.71 17.91 35.77
CA VAL A 145 4.65 19.33 36.14
C VAL A 145 3.68 19.55 37.30
N ALA A 146 2.49 18.94 37.25
CA ALA A 146 1.50 19.02 38.32
C ALA A 146 2.02 18.37 39.61
N GLY A 147 2.62 17.18 39.52
CA GLY A 147 3.23 16.48 40.64
C GLY A 147 4.34 17.30 41.30
N ASN A 148 5.26 17.88 40.50
CA ASN A 148 6.31 18.75 41.02
C ASN A 148 5.74 19.98 41.74
N ARG A 149 4.66 20.60 41.21
CA ARG A 149 4.00 21.74 41.86
C ARG A 149 3.31 21.35 43.17
N LEU A 150 2.62 20.22 43.19
CA LEU A 150 1.96 19.72 44.41
C LEU A 150 2.98 19.37 45.50
N VAL A 151 4.06 18.68 45.15
CA VAL A 151 5.15 18.37 46.08
C VAL A 151 5.82 19.66 46.58
N GLY A 152 6.05 20.63 45.70
CA GLY A 152 6.57 21.94 46.09
C GLY A 152 5.65 22.68 47.07
N ALA A 153 4.34 22.75 46.78
CA ALA A 153 3.35 23.37 47.66
C ALA A 153 3.25 22.65 49.01
N ALA A 154 3.24 21.32 49.02
CA ALA A 154 3.23 20.51 50.23
C ALA A 154 4.50 20.72 51.07
N ALA A 155 5.67 20.82 50.44
CA ALA A 155 6.93 21.08 51.14
C ALA A 155 6.96 22.47 51.78
N VAL A 156 6.41 23.49 51.11
CA VAL A 156 6.27 24.85 51.67
C VAL A 156 5.29 24.85 52.85
N ALA A 157 4.11 24.24 52.69
CA ALA A 157 3.12 24.13 53.76
C ALA A 157 3.67 23.37 54.98
N ALA A 158 4.45 22.31 54.76
CA ALA A 158 5.10 21.56 55.83
C ALA A 158 6.17 22.39 56.56
N ARG A 159 6.93 23.24 55.86
CA ARG A 159 7.88 24.18 56.48
C ARG A 159 7.16 25.22 57.34
N GLU A 160 6.13 25.86 56.80
CA GLU A 160 5.28 26.81 57.51
C GLU A 160 4.69 26.19 58.79
N GLN A 161 4.14 24.97 58.69
CA GLN A 161 3.58 24.26 59.84
C GLN A 161 4.64 23.92 60.88
N ARG A 162 5.85 23.55 60.45
CA ARG A 162 6.98 23.29 61.37
C ARG A 162 7.46 24.56 62.07
N GLU A 163 7.47 25.71 61.39
CA GLU A 163 7.77 27.00 61.99
C GLU A 163 6.73 27.39 63.04
N ARG A 164 5.43 27.24 62.73
CA ARG A 164 4.35 27.47 63.70
C ARG A 164 4.46 26.55 64.92
N LEU A 165 4.76 25.27 64.73
CA LEU A 165 4.98 24.33 65.84
C LEU A 165 6.19 24.73 66.71
N ASN A 166 7.27 25.19 66.09
CA ASN A 166 8.45 25.68 66.82
C ASN A 166 8.15 26.96 67.61
N GLU A 167 7.35 27.87 67.06
CA GLU A 167 6.92 29.08 67.77
C GLU A 167 6.04 28.74 68.97
N VAL A 168 5.07 27.84 68.79
CA VAL A 168 4.25 27.31 69.89
C VAL A 168 5.13 26.63 70.95
N ALA A 169 6.11 25.81 70.55
CA ALA A 169 7.03 25.17 71.48
C ALA A 169 7.86 26.18 72.28
N ARG A 170 8.37 27.24 71.64
CA ARG A 170 9.09 28.33 72.32
C ARG A 170 8.20 29.11 73.28
N LEU A 171 6.93 29.33 72.94
CA LEU A 171 5.98 29.96 73.85
C LEU A 171 5.74 29.07 75.08
N PHE A 172 5.53 27.77 74.87
CA PHE A 172 5.42 26.80 75.97
C PHE A 172 6.66 26.80 76.85
N GLU A 173 7.86 26.77 76.26
CA GLU A 173 9.14 26.82 76.98
C GLU A 173 9.25 28.09 77.84
N ARG A 174 8.95 29.27 77.27
CA ARG A 174 8.93 30.54 78.05
C ARG A 174 7.90 30.52 79.18
N THR A 175 6.71 29.95 78.96
CA THR A 175 5.70 29.85 80.02
C THR A 175 6.09 28.86 81.11
N MET A 176 6.77 27.77 80.75
CA MET A 176 7.35 26.82 81.71
C MET A 176 8.48 27.47 82.50
N GLU A 177 9.38 28.22 81.85
CA GLU A 177 10.44 28.96 82.52
C GLU A 177 9.89 30.03 83.46
N SER A 178 8.87 30.79 83.05
CA SER A 178 8.25 31.79 83.91
C SER A 178 7.51 31.15 85.09
N ALA A 179 6.79 30.05 84.87
CA ALA A 179 6.16 29.27 85.93
C ALA A 179 7.19 28.66 86.89
N ALA A 180 8.31 28.16 86.38
CA ALA A 180 9.41 27.62 87.17
C ALA A 180 10.07 28.73 88.00
N ARG A 181 10.33 29.92 87.42
CA ARG A 181 10.83 31.08 88.17
C ARG A 181 9.85 31.53 89.24
N GLN A 182 8.56 31.60 88.92
CA GLN A 182 7.54 32.00 89.89
C GLN A 182 7.35 30.95 91.01
N ALA A 183 7.51 29.66 90.70
CA ALA A 183 7.55 28.60 91.70
C ALA A 183 8.79 28.74 92.60
N GLN A 184 9.96 29.03 92.02
CA GLN A 184 11.20 29.28 92.75
C GLN A 184 11.06 30.49 93.68
N GLU A 185 10.53 31.60 93.18
CA GLU A 185 10.27 32.81 93.97
C GLU A 185 9.27 32.56 95.10
N ASN A 186 8.23 31.75 94.86
CA ASN A 186 7.29 31.34 95.90
C ASN A 186 7.94 30.42 96.93
N ILE A 187 8.82 29.51 96.52
CA ILE A 187 9.60 28.66 97.42
C ILE A 187 10.53 29.53 98.28
N ASP A 188 11.27 30.45 97.68
CA ASP A 188 12.17 31.38 98.38
C ASP A 188 11.40 32.31 99.33
N ALA A 189 10.26 32.85 98.90
CA ALA A 189 9.40 33.67 99.73
C ALA A 189 8.76 32.87 100.88
N SER A 190 8.39 31.60 100.65
CA SER A 190 7.88 30.71 101.69
C SER A 190 8.99 30.35 102.69
N GLY A 191 10.22 30.14 102.22
CA GLY A 191 11.41 29.93 103.04
C GLY A 191 11.71 31.13 103.91
N GLN A 192 11.67 32.36 103.35
CA GLN A 192 11.85 33.60 104.13
C GLN A 192 10.74 33.84 105.16
N ARG A 193 9.49 33.49 104.85
CA ARG A 193 8.39 33.57 105.84
C ARG A 193 8.57 32.54 106.96
N LEU A 194 9.03 31.33 106.64
CA LEU A 194 9.34 30.30 107.62
C LEU A 194 10.49 30.70 108.53
N THR A 195 11.59 31.24 107.99
CA THR A 195 12.73 31.71 108.80
C THR A 195 12.34 32.88 109.68
N ARG A 196 11.53 33.83 109.20
CA ARG A 196 10.98 34.90 110.05
C ARG A 196 10.08 34.37 111.17
N ARG A 197 9.20 33.41 110.89
CA ARG A 197 8.34 32.80 111.93
C ARG A 197 9.14 32.01 112.95
N LEU A 198 10.15 31.26 112.52
CA LEU A 198 11.08 30.56 113.40
C LEU A 198 11.85 31.55 114.28
N GLY A 199 12.40 32.62 113.70
CA GLY A 199 13.09 33.67 114.45
C GLY A 199 12.19 34.37 115.48
N TYR A 200 10.93 34.63 115.13
CA TYR A 200 9.95 35.23 116.04
C TYR A 200 9.59 34.29 117.19
N LEU A 201 9.40 33.00 116.91
CA LEU A 201 9.19 31.99 117.96
C LEU A 201 10.41 31.88 118.87
N LEU A 202 11.62 31.91 118.31
CA LEU A 202 12.85 31.86 119.09
C LEU A 202 13.01 33.10 119.98
N SER A 203 12.67 34.30 119.48
CA SER A 203 12.66 35.51 120.31
C SER A 203 11.59 35.48 121.40
N VAL A 204 10.42 34.91 121.13
CA VAL A 204 9.38 34.70 122.16
C VAL A 204 9.87 33.72 123.22
N VAL A 205 10.51 32.61 122.83
CA VAL A 205 11.09 31.65 123.79
C VAL A 205 12.19 32.31 124.63
N ILE A 206 13.08 33.09 124.03
CA ILE A 206 14.12 33.83 124.76
C ILE A 206 13.49 34.86 125.71
N GLY A 207 12.46 35.58 125.28
CA GLY A 207 11.72 36.51 126.13
C GLY A 207 11.03 35.80 127.30
N LEU A 208 10.42 34.65 127.06
CA LEU A 208 9.78 33.83 128.09
C LEU A 208 10.81 33.26 129.07
N PHE A 209 12.01 32.91 128.59
CA PHE A 209 13.14 32.50 129.41
C PHE A 209 13.67 33.65 130.26
N ALA A 210 13.80 34.85 129.69
CA ALA A 210 14.22 36.06 130.42
C ALA A 210 13.19 36.45 131.50
N VAL A 211 11.90 36.31 131.22
CA VAL A 211 10.83 36.50 132.22
C VAL A 211 10.90 35.42 133.30
N MET A 212 11.12 34.15 132.95
CA MET A 212 11.34 33.07 133.93
C MET A 212 12.56 33.33 134.83
N VAL A 213 13.68 33.82 134.26
CA VAL A 213 14.88 34.18 135.04
C VAL A 213 14.61 35.41 135.92
N ALA A 214 13.87 36.41 135.43
CA ALA A 214 13.47 37.57 136.23
C ALA A 214 12.53 37.19 137.38
N VAL A 215 11.58 36.27 137.15
CA VAL A 215 10.68 35.74 138.19
C VAL A 215 11.46 34.90 139.21
N ALA A 216 12.42 34.07 138.76
CA ALA A 216 13.29 33.32 139.66
C ALA A 216 14.20 34.23 140.50
N PHE A 217 14.65 35.35 139.94
CA PHE A 217 15.43 36.37 140.66
C PHE A 217 14.56 37.12 141.69
N TRP A 218 13.34 37.51 141.30
CA TRP A 218 12.40 38.24 142.17
C TRP A 218 11.89 37.39 143.34
N VAL A 219 11.70 36.08 143.14
CA VAL A 219 11.31 35.14 144.21
C VAL A 219 12.49 34.79 145.14
N GLY A 220 13.74 34.88 144.66
CA GLY A 220 14.94 34.66 145.47
C GLY A 220 15.28 35.81 146.43
N GLU A 221 14.85 37.03 146.12
CA GLU A 221 15.25 38.25 146.85
C GLU A 221 14.27 38.67 147.96
N HIS A 222 13.23 37.88 148.24
CA HIS A 222 12.28 38.12 149.36
C HIS A 222 12.31 37.03 150.45
N ALA A 223 13.33 36.17 150.45
CA ALA A 223 13.46 35.06 151.41
C ALA A 223 14.70 35.14 152.32
N ARG A 224 15.33 36.32 152.48
CA ARG A 224 16.37 36.55 153.49
C ARG A 224 16.25 37.93 154.13
#